data_AF-A0A851GTY3-F1
#
_entry.id   AF-A0A851GTY3-F1
#
_cell.length_a   1.000
_cell.length_b   1.000
_cell.length_c   1.000
_cell.angle_alpha   90.00
_cell.angle_beta   90.00
_cell.angle_gamma   90.00
#
_symmetry.space_group_name_H-M   'P 1'
#
loop_
_entity.id
_entity.type
_entity.pdbx_description
1 polymer ?
#
loop_
_entity_poly.entity_id
_entity_poly.type
_entity_poly.pdbx_seq_one_letter_code
_entity_poly.pdbx_strand_id
1 'polypeptide(L)'
;MTSKPLESDWKSFRKMAPKLRDRYLDQCNSELSCIINDDSSTSTENFWTLEERVRKEARILRECLDGHSRSRMLEFILIMYRHKMLTDSDLREFSEELQARVNGILSIQ
;
A
#
# COMPACT_ATOMS: atom_id res chain seq x y z
N MET A 1 5.57 25.29 -7.22
CA MET A 1 6.81 25.07 -6.44
C MET A 1 6.78 23.64 -5.90
N THR A 2 7.60 22.74 -6.42
CA THR A 2 7.72 21.38 -5.88
C THR A 2 8.59 21.44 -4.61
N SER A 3 7.96 21.76 -3.49
CA SER A 3 8.59 21.73 -2.16
C SER A 3 9.22 20.35 -1.93
N LYS A 4 10.50 20.34 -1.56
CA LYS A 4 11.26 19.13 -1.24
C LYS A 4 10.62 18.47 -0.02
N PRO A 5 10.43 17.13 0.01
CA PRO A 5 9.76 16.48 1.14
C PRO A 5 10.47 16.78 2.46
N LEU A 6 9.71 17.12 3.51
CA LEU A 6 10.26 17.44 4.83
C LEU A 6 11.03 16.23 5.40
N GLU A 7 12.10 16.48 6.17
CA GLU A 7 12.89 15.41 6.78
C GLU A 7 12.08 14.69 7.88
N SER A 8 11.18 15.41 8.56
CA SER A 8 10.23 14.84 9.52
C SER A 8 9.32 13.81 8.86
N ASP A 9 8.69 14.17 7.74
CA ASP A 9 7.81 13.27 6.99
C ASP A 9 8.55 12.04 6.48
N TRP A 10 9.80 12.20 6.02
CA TRP A 10 10.63 11.08 5.62
C TRP A 10 10.96 10.12 6.77
N LYS A 11 11.20 10.65 7.97
CA LYS A 11 11.40 9.82 9.16
C LYS A 11 10.11 9.10 9.56
N SER A 12 8.97 9.78 9.54
CA SER A 12 7.65 9.18 9.80
C SER A 12 7.35 8.06 8.81
N PHE A 13 7.53 8.32 7.51
CA PHE A 13 7.30 7.33 6.45
C PHE A 13 8.13 6.07 6.67
N ARG A 14 9.45 6.20 6.87
CA ARG A 14 10.32 5.04 7.09
C ARG A 14 9.94 4.23 8.32
N LYS A 15 9.54 4.90 9.41
CA LYS A 15 9.09 4.24 10.64
C LYS A 15 7.77 3.50 10.45
N MET A 16 6.89 4.04 9.62
CA MET A 16 5.54 3.53 9.39
C MET A 16 5.50 2.42 8.33
N ALA A 17 6.33 2.49 7.28
CA ALA A 17 6.28 1.60 6.13
C ALA A 17 6.27 0.09 6.48
N PRO A 18 7.08 -0.42 7.43
CA PRO A 18 6.98 -1.82 7.85
C PRO A 18 5.61 -2.19 8.40
N LYS A 19 5.00 -1.31 9.22
CA LYS A 19 3.67 -1.55 9.79
C LYS A 19 2.58 -1.56 8.73
N LEU A 20 2.67 -0.69 7.73
CA LEU A 20 1.72 -0.66 6.60
C LEU A 20 1.81 -1.96 5.80
N ARG A 21 3.04 -2.44 5.55
CA ARG A 21 3.29 -3.70 4.87
C ARG A 21 2.67 -4.87 5.63
N ASP A 22 2.92 -4.97 6.93
CA ASP A 22 2.42 -6.09 7.73
C ASP A 22 0.88 -6.09 7.79
N ARG A 23 0.27 -4.93 8.10
CA ARG A 23 -1.19 -4.79 8.12
C ARG A 23 -1.84 -5.15 6.78
N TYR A 24 -1.22 -4.75 5.67
CA TYR A 24 -1.71 -5.09 4.34
C TYR A 24 -1.60 -6.58 4.04
N LEU A 25 -0.45 -7.19 4.36
CA LEU A 25 -0.24 -8.62 4.17
C LEU A 25 -1.15 -9.47 5.07
N ASP A 26 -1.45 -9.04 6.29
CA ASP A 26 -2.42 -9.71 7.16
C ASP A 26 -3.81 -9.78 6.52
N GLN A 27 -4.27 -8.66 5.93
CA GLN A 27 -5.51 -8.64 5.18
C GLN A 27 -5.44 -9.57 3.96
N CYS A 28 -4.38 -9.48 3.16
CA CYS A 28 -4.21 -10.37 2.01
C CYS A 28 -4.24 -11.84 2.42
N ASN A 29 -3.48 -12.23 3.45
CA ASN A 29 -3.42 -13.60 3.94
C ASN A 29 -4.80 -14.12 4.38
N SER A 30 -5.61 -13.27 5.01
CA SER A 30 -6.99 -13.61 5.33
C SER A 30 -7.83 -13.88 4.08
N GLU A 31 -7.72 -13.02 3.06
CA GLU A 31 -8.43 -13.20 1.77
C GLU A 31 -7.97 -14.48 1.04
N LEU A 32 -6.66 -14.74 1.00
CA LEU A 32 -6.10 -15.94 0.39
C LEU A 32 -6.58 -17.22 1.09
N SER A 33 -6.72 -17.16 2.42
CA SER A 33 -7.24 -18.28 3.21
C SER A 33 -8.71 -18.58 2.89
N CYS A 34 -9.50 -17.57 2.54
CA CYS A 34 -10.87 -17.81 2.08
C CYS A 34 -10.91 -18.52 0.72
N ILE A 35 -10.01 -18.16 -0.21
CA ILE A 35 -9.94 -18.80 -1.54
C ILE A 35 -9.61 -20.28 -1.44
N ILE A 36 -8.61 -20.64 -0.63
CA ILE A 36 -8.19 -22.05 -0.55
C ILE A 36 -9.22 -22.94 0.17
N ASN A 37 -10.02 -22.36 1.06
CA ASN A 37 -11.07 -23.05 1.83
C ASN A 37 -12.48 -22.87 1.23
N ASP A 38 -12.59 -22.43 -0.02
CA ASP A 38 -13.89 -22.27 -0.67
C ASP A 38 -14.44 -23.64 -1.10
N ASP A 39 -15.44 -24.12 -0.37
CA ASP A 39 -16.12 -25.40 -0.64
C ASP A 39 -17.07 -25.36 -1.86
N SER A 40 -17.31 -24.17 -2.44
CA SER A 40 -18.19 -24.02 -3.61
C SER A 40 -17.49 -24.28 -4.95
N SER A 41 -16.15 -24.36 -4.94
CA SER A 41 -15.29 -24.61 -6.10
C SER A 41 -14.45 -25.86 -5.92
N THR A 42 -13.93 -26.41 -7.02
CA THR A 42 -13.00 -27.53 -6.97
C THR A 42 -11.64 -27.09 -6.45
N SER A 43 -10.87 -28.02 -5.87
CA SER A 43 -9.51 -27.71 -5.40
C SER A 43 -8.58 -27.18 -6.51
N THR A 44 -8.79 -27.61 -7.76
CA THR A 44 -8.06 -27.08 -8.92
C THR A 44 -8.39 -25.63 -9.20
N GLU A 45 -9.68 -25.25 -9.16
CA GLU A 45 -10.11 -23.85 -9.35
C GLU A 45 -9.60 -22.95 -8.22
N ASN A 46 -9.70 -23.42 -6.97
CA ASN A 46 -9.17 -22.69 -5.81
C ASN A 46 -7.66 -22.46 -5.94
N PHE A 47 -6.89 -23.47 -6.37
CA PHE A 47 -5.45 -23.35 -6.56
C PHE A 47 -5.08 -22.28 -7.61
N TRP A 48 -5.71 -22.31 -8.78
CA TRP A 48 -5.41 -21.32 -9.83
C TRP A 48 -5.87 -19.91 -9.46
N THR A 49 -7.03 -19.79 -8.80
CA THR A 49 -7.53 -18.50 -8.28
C THR A 49 -6.57 -17.92 -7.23
N LEU A 50 -6.07 -18.77 -6.33
CA LEU A 50 -5.08 -18.39 -5.32
C LEU A 50 -3.78 -17.93 -5.97
N GLU A 51 -3.26 -18.67 -6.95
CA GLU A 51 -2.03 -18.33 -7.68
C GLU A 51 -2.12 -16.96 -8.35
N GLU A 52 -3.22 -16.70 -9.06
CA GLU A 52 -3.45 -15.42 -9.72
C GLU A 52 -3.52 -14.27 -8.70
N ARG A 53 -4.24 -14.49 -7.59
CA ARG A 53 -4.37 -13.53 -6.50
C ARG A 53 -3.01 -13.21 -5.88
N VAL A 54 -2.19 -14.22 -5.59
CA VAL A 54 -0.83 -14.08 -5.04
C VAL A 54 0.06 -13.32 -6.01
N ARG A 55 0.02 -13.62 -7.31
CA ARG A 55 0.80 -12.90 -8.33
C ARG A 55 0.44 -11.42 -8.39
N LYS A 56 -0.85 -11.09 -8.32
CA LYS A 56 -1.33 -9.71 -8.28
C LYS A 56 -0.80 -8.99 -7.05
N GLU A 57 -0.88 -9.62 -5.88
CA GLU A 57 -0.38 -9.02 -4.64
C GLU A 57 1.13 -8.84 -4.62
N ALA A 58 1.88 -9.83 -5.10
CA ALA A 58 3.33 -9.71 -5.23
C ALA A 58 3.74 -8.55 -6.15
N ARG A 59 2.95 -8.24 -7.19
CA ARG A 59 3.17 -7.06 -8.05
C ARG A 59 2.94 -5.76 -7.30
N ILE A 60 1.86 -5.67 -6.52
CA ILE A 60 1.56 -4.48 -5.70
C ILE A 60 2.65 -4.25 -4.67
N LEU A 61 3.11 -5.30 -3.98
CA LEU A 61 4.19 -5.19 -2.99
C LEU A 61 5.49 -4.66 -3.60
N ARG A 62 5.88 -5.15 -4.78
CA ARG A 62 7.06 -4.63 -5.50
C ARG A 62 6.90 -3.16 -5.87
N GLU A 63 5.71 -2.75 -6.33
CA GLU A 63 5.44 -1.35 -6.67
C GLU A 63 5.46 -0.44 -5.43
N CYS A 64 4.92 -0.91 -4.30
CA CYS A 64 4.76 -0.13 -3.08
C CYS A 64 5.99 -0.08 -2.18
N LEU A 65 6.88 -1.09 -2.21
CA LEU A 65 7.90 -1.30 -1.17
C LEU A 65 9.35 -1.23 -1.67
N ASP A 66 9.59 -1.37 -2.97
CA ASP A 66 10.95 -1.36 -3.51
C ASP A 66 11.40 0.06 -3.90
N GLY A 67 12.63 0.43 -3.52
CA GLY A 67 13.26 1.67 -3.99
C GLY A 67 12.80 2.95 -3.30
N HIS A 68 12.33 2.85 -2.05
CA HIS A 68 11.98 4.01 -1.22
C HIS A 68 13.16 4.98 -1.11
N SER A 69 12.89 6.25 -1.41
CA SER A 69 13.84 7.35 -1.21
C SER A 69 13.09 8.62 -0.84
N ARG A 70 13.76 9.54 -0.17
CA ARG A 70 13.14 10.80 0.26
C ARG A 70 12.57 11.61 -0.92
N SER A 71 13.24 11.61 -2.07
CA SER A 71 12.76 12.33 -3.27
C SER A 71 11.52 11.70 -3.91
N ARG A 72 11.35 10.38 -3.77
CA ARG A 72 10.21 9.62 -4.31
C ARG A 72 9.11 9.34 -3.28
N MET A 73 9.26 9.82 -2.04
CA MET A 73 8.31 9.52 -0.96
C MET A 73 6.85 9.85 -1.30
N LEU A 74 6.60 10.98 -1.97
CA LEU A 74 5.25 11.36 -2.39
C LEU A 74 4.66 10.35 -3.38
N GLU A 75 5.46 9.85 -4.33
CA GLU A 75 5.05 8.83 -5.29
C GLU A 75 4.63 7.54 -4.57
N PHE A 76 5.44 7.08 -3.61
CA PHE A 76 5.11 5.89 -2.82
C PHE A 76 3.87 6.08 -1.95
N ILE A 77 3.69 7.23 -1.30
CA ILE A 77 2.48 7.52 -0.52
C ILE A 77 1.23 7.42 -1.41
N LEU A 78 1.26 8.00 -2.61
CA LEU A 78 0.14 7.96 -3.55
C LEU A 78 -0.15 6.54 -4.05
N ILE A 79 0.88 5.78 -4.42
CA ILE A 79 0.72 4.39 -4.88
C ILE A 79 0.20 3.51 -3.73
N MET A 80 0.76 3.62 -2.54
CA MET A 80 0.30 2.88 -1.35
C MET A 80 -1.13 3.24 -0.99
N TYR A 81 -1.53 4.51 -1.11
CA TYR A 81 -2.90 4.95 -0.90
C TYR A 81 -3.86 4.38 -1.94
N ARG A 82 -3.49 4.42 -3.23
CA ARG A 82 -4.27 3.82 -4.33
C ARG A 82 -4.53 2.33 -4.10
N HIS A 83 -3.56 1.61 -3.55
CA HIS A 83 -3.68 0.20 -3.20
C HIS A 83 -4.27 -0.06 -1.81
N LYS A 84 -4.74 0.99 -1.11
CA LYS A 84 -5.31 0.93 0.26
C LYS A 84 -4.36 0.38 1.33
N MET A 85 -3.06 0.29 1.02
CA MET A 85 -2.02 -0.08 1.99
C MET A 85 -1.81 1.05 3.01
N LEU A 86 -1.89 2.30 2.54
CA LEU A 86 -1.92 3.51 3.36
C LEU A 86 -3.35 4.05 3.39
N THR A 87 -3.86 4.37 4.58
CA THR A 87 -5.22 4.87 4.80
C THR A 87 -5.22 6.34 5.20
N ASP A 88 -6.40 6.98 5.23
CA ASP A 88 -6.55 8.34 5.74
C ASP A 88 -6.03 8.51 7.17
N SER A 89 -6.17 7.49 8.02
CA SER A 89 -5.67 7.55 9.39
C SER A 89 -4.14 7.60 9.42
N ASP A 90 -3.48 6.86 8.55
CA ASP A 90 -2.02 6.87 8.44
C ASP A 90 -1.53 8.19 7.83
N LEU A 91 -2.29 8.74 6.88
CA LEU A 91 -1.97 10.01 6.23
C LEU A 91 -1.93 11.18 7.24
N ARG A 92 -2.76 11.13 8.29
CA ARG A 92 -2.81 12.15 9.36
C ARG A 92 -1.55 12.23 10.23
N GLU A 93 -0.69 11.21 10.20
CA GLU A 93 0.58 11.20 10.95
C GLU A 93 1.70 12.01 10.25
N PHE A 94 1.43 12.52 9.06
CA PHE A 94 2.35 13.39 8.30
C PHE A 94 2.05 14.87 8.54
N SER A 95 2.94 15.75 8.10
CA SER A 95 2.72 17.19 8.12
C SER A 95 1.45 17.59 7.35
N GLU A 96 0.78 18.65 7.80
CA GLU A 96 -0.38 19.22 7.10
C GLU A 96 -0.05 19.60 5.64
N GLU A 97 1.17 20.07 5.39
CA GLU A 97 1.66 20.38 4.03
C GLU A 97 1.64 19.14 3.13
N LEU A 98 2.13 18.00 3.63
CA LEU A 98 2.15 16.76 2.86
C LEU A 98 0.74 16.20 2.67
N GLN A 99 -0.09 16.24 3.71
CA GLN A 99 -1.50 15.84 3.63
C GLN A 99 -2.25 16.65 2.57
N ALA A 100 -2.13 17.98 2.59
CA ALA A 100 -2.75 18.86 1.60
C ALA A 100 -2.28 18.56 0.18
N ARG A 101 -0.98 18.28 0.00
CA ARG A 101 -0.42 17.89 -1.32
C ARG A 101 -0.98 16.56 -1.82
N VAL A 102 -1.05 15.54 -0.96
CA VAL A 102 -1.61 14.23 -1.32
C VAL A 102 -3.08 14.39 -1.69
N ASN A 103 -3.87 15.05 -0.85
CA ASN A 103 -5.30 15.27 -1.07
C ASN A 103 -5.57 16.08 -2.34
N GLY A 104 -4.77 17.12 -2.61
CA GLY A 104 -4.88 17.91 -3.83
C GLY A 104 -4.63 17.10 -5.10
N ILE A 105 -3.75 16.09 -5.06
CA ILE A 105 -3.52 15.18 -6.19
C ILE A 105 -4.68 14.19 -6.33
N LEU A 106 -5.12 13.61 -5.21
CA LEU A 106 -6.23 12.64 -5.20
C LEU A 106 -7.56 13.26 -5.66
N SER A 107 -7.79 14.56 -5.42
CA SER A 107 -9.01 15.25 -5.87
C SER A 107 -9.08 15.53 -7.38
N ILE A 108 -8.00 15.28 -8.12
CA ILE A 108 -7.89 15.56 -9.56
C ILE A 108 -8.09 14.28 -10.40
N GLN A 109 -8.07 13.09 -9.77
CA GLN A 109 -8.23 11.79 -10.41
C GLN A 109 -9.65 11.27 -10.28
#